data_AF-A0A937BST0-F1
#
_entry.id   AF-A0A937BST0-F1
#
_cell.length_a   1.000
_cell.length_b   1.000
_cell.length_c   1.000
_cell.angle_alpha   90.00
_cell.angle_beta   90.00
_cell.angle_gamma   90.00
#
_symmetry.space_group_name_H-M   'P 1'
#
loop_
_entity.id
_entity.type
_entity.pdbx_description
1 polymer ?
#
loop_
_entity_poly.entity_id
_entity_poly.type
_entity_poly.pdbx_seq_one_letter_code
_entity_poly.pdbx_strand_id
1 'polypeptide(L)'
;MKKQIAVFSIMIMALSASAQEPPKGHKPPTLDEKMERTKQVMQKEIQLTTSQLQSVEAAFKKFFVAADQLRKDNPPPPPPPVDPKVKAAFDKLEKERDETVRKVLSAEQYEKYKAAAKRMQPPPPGEGGKEGPPPPPRQ
;
A
#
# COMPACT_ATOMS: atom_id res chain seq x y z
N MET A 1 0.55 -69.40 0.73
CA MET A 1 -0.72 -69.08 0.03
C MET A 1 -1.85 -68.95 1.04
N LYS A 2 -2.81 -68.03 0.79
CA LYS A 2 -4.12 -67.80 1.46
C LYS A 2 -4.03 -66.77 2.62
N LYS A 3 -4.29 -65.46 2.42
CA LYS A 3 -5.48 -64.65 2.03
C LYS A 3 -6.36 -64.20 3.23
N GLN A 4 -6.33 -62.86 3.45
CA GLN A 4 -7.34 -61.95 4.05
C GLN A 4 -7.63 -62.15 5.57
N ILE A 5 -7.82 -61.15 6.43
CA ILE A 5 -8.82 -60.06 6.43
C ILE A 5 -8.39 -58.97 7.46
N ALA A 6 -8.67 -57.70 7.12
CA ALA A 6 -9.01 -56.48 7.91
C ALA A 6 -8.57 -56.36 9.39
N VAL A 7 -8.11 -55.21 9.90
CA VAL A 7 -8.86 -53.94 10.05
C VAL A 7 -7.85 -52.79 10.15
N PHE A 8 -7.97 -51.79 9.27
CA PHE A 8 -7.20 -50.54 9.34
C PHE A 8 -8.00 -49.52 10.16
N SER A 9 -7.55 -49.24 11.38
CA SER A 9 -8.09 -48.15 12.20
C SER A 9 -7.78 -46.81 11.56
N ILE A 10 -8.83 -46.14 11.10
CA ILE A 10 -8.83 -44.73 10.70
C ILE A 10 -8.65 -43.91 11.97
N MET A 11 -7.42 -43.50 12.27
CA MET A 11 -7.12 -42.52 13.31
C MET A 11 -7.32 -41.13 12.69
N ILE A 12 -8.41 -40.51 13.10
CA ILE A 12 -8.88 -39.19 12.70
C ILE A 12 -7.78 -38.17 13.04
N MET A 13 -7.09 -37.66 12.02
CA MET A 13 -6.35 -36.40 12.15
C MET A 13 -7.37 -35.29 12.33
N ALA A 14 -7.47 -34.80 13.56
CA ALA A 14 -8.15 -33.56 13.88
C ALA A 14 -7.52 -32.45 13.03
N LEU A 15 -8.24 -32.06 11.98
CA LEU A 15 -8.02 -30.81 11.28
C LEU A 15 -8.26 -29.69 12.30
N SER A 16 -7.18 -29.22 12.92
CA SER A 16 -7.14 -27.89 13.52
C SER A 16 -7.33 -26.87 12.39
N ALA A 17 -8.59 -26.69 12.00
CA ALA A 17 -9.01 -25.54 11.23
C ALA A 17 -8.85 -24.33 12.15
N SER A 18 -7.64 -23.77 12.16
CA SER A 18 -7.43 -22.39 12.60
C SER A 18 -8.32 -21.53 11.73
N ALA A 19 -9.52 -21.23 12.21
CA ALA A 19 -10.35 -20.16 11.67
C ALA A 19 -9.52 -18.89 11.81
N GLN A 20 -8.80 -18.51 10.74
CA GLN A 20 -8.23 -17.20 10.62
C GLN A 20 -9.43 -16.25 10.64
N GLU A 21 -9.65 -15.58 11.77
CA GLU A 21 -10.53 -14.43 11.82
C GLU A 21 -10.15 -13.55 10.62
N PRO A 22 -11.12 -13.12 9.78
CA PRO A 22 -10.80 -12.20 8.70
C PRO A 22 -10.06 -11.02 9.33
N PRO A 23 -8.85 -10.67 8.83
CA PRO A 23 -8.02 -9.66 9.47
C PRO A 23 -8.87 -8.42 9.68
N LYS A 24 -9.05 -8.03 10.95
CA LYS A 24 -9.81 -6.83 11.34
C LYS A 24 -9.34 -5.69 10.46
N GLY A 25 -10.21 -5.26 9.54
CA GLY A 25 -9.86 -4.33 8.48
C GLY A 25 -9.14 -3.13 9.06
N HIS A 26 -7.87 -2.96 8.70
CA HIS A 26 -7.13 -1.78 9.09
C HIS A 26 -7.85 -0.57 8.49
N LYS A 27 -8.20 0.40 9.33
CA LYS A 27 -8.75 1.67 8.87
C LYS A 27 -7.79 2.26 7.83
N PRO A 28 -8.30 2.83 6.73
CA PRO A 28 -7.44 3.55 5.79
C PRO A 28 -6.60 4.60 6.54
N PRO A 29 -5.31 4.77 6.22
CA PRO A 29 -4.47 5.79 6.84
C PRO A 29 -5.08 7.19 6.66
N THR A 30 -4.97 8.01 7.69
CA THR A 30 -5.33 9.43 7.66
C THR A 30 -4.39 10.24 6.77
N LEU A 31 -4.77 11.48 6.41
CA LEU A 31 -3.92 12.37 5.63
C LEU A 31 -2.59 12.66 6.35
N ASP A 32 -2.64 12.91 7.66
CA ASP A 32 -1.46 13.23 8.46
C ASP A 32 -0.51 12.03 8.54
N GLU A 33 -1.03 10.81 8.72
CA GLU A 33 -0.20 9.59 8.68
C GLU A 33 0.45 9.38 7.31
N LYS A 34 -0.27 9.63 6.21
CA LYS A 34 0.28 9.57 4.85
C LYS A 34 1.38 10.61 4.64
N MET A 35 1.17 11.83 5.12
CA MET A 35 2.14 12.92 5.01
C MET A 35 3.39 12.66 5.86
N GLU A 36 3.24 12.19 7.08
CA GLU A 36 4.36 11.84 7.96
C GLU A 36 5.17 10.67 7.37
N ARG A 37 4.52 9.63 6.85
CA ARG A 37 5.21 8.55 6.13
C ARG A 37 5.99 9.08 4.93
N THR A 38 5.38 9.97 4.15
CA THR A 38 6.04 10.59 2.98
C THR A 38 7.28 11.36 3.43
N LYS A 39 7.14 12.23 4.43
CA LYS A 39 8.24 13.02 4.98
C LYS A 39 9.39 12.13 5.45
N GLN A 40 9.11 11.08 6.23
CA GLN A 40 10.11 10.14 6.72
C GLN A 40 10.86 9.45 5.57
N VAL A 41 10.16 9.00 4.54
CA VAL A 41 10.79 8.37 3.36
C VAL A 41 11.66 9.37 2.60
N MET A 42 11.15 10.57 2.32
CA MET A 42 11.88 11.60 1.58
C MET A 42 13.15 12.04 2.32
N GLN A 43 13.08 12.20 3.64
CA GLN A 43 14.22 12.57 4.46
C GLN A 43 15.27 11.46 4.54
N LYS A 44 14.85 10.20 4.75
CA LYS A 44 15.78 9.08 4.89
C LYS A 44 16.47 8.69 3.59
N GLU A 45 15.74 8.71 2.47
CA GLU A 45 16.25 8.13 1.22
C GLU A 45 16.85 9.15 0.25
N ILE A 46 16.34 10.39 0.25
CA ILE A 46 16.67 11.38 -0.79
C ILE A 46 17.50 12.53 -0.22
N GLN A 47 17.44 12.77 1.10
CA GLN A 47 18.16 13.84 1.79
C GLN A 47 17.88 15.22 1.17
N LEU A 48 16.60 15.58 1.13
CA LEU A 48 16.14 16.86 0.56
C LEU A 48 16.52 18.04 1.46
N THR A 49 16.78 19.20 0.85
CA THR A 49 16.83 20.47 1.62
C THR A 49 15.45 20.82 2.17
N THR A 50 15.37 21.67 3.20
CA THR A 50 14.09 22.08 3.79
C THR A 50 13.12 22.68 2.76
N SER A 51 13.62 23.48 1.81
CA SER A 51 12.80 24.09 0.75
C SER A 51 12.29 23.06 -0.26
N GLN A 52 13.15 22.10 -0.64
CA GLN A 52 12.73 20.99 -1.50
C GLN A 52 11.69 20.11 -0.81
N LEU A 53 11.90 19.79 0.46
CA LEU A 53 10.97 18.98 1.25
C LEU A 53 9.60 19.65 1.36
N GLN A 54 9.53 20.94 1.66
CA GLN A 54 8.27 21.69 1.71
C GLN A 54 7.50 21.65 0.38
N SER A 55 8.22 21.78 -0.73
CA SER A 55 7.61 21.73 -2.07
C SER A 55 7.09 20.34 -2.42
N VAL A 56 7.85 19.29 -2.05
CA VAL A 56 7.43 17.89 -2.22
C VAL A 56 6.22 17.60 -1.34
N GLU A 57 6.23 18.01 -0.07
CA GLU A 57 5.09 17.84 0.84
C GLU A 57 3.83 18.52 0.30
N ALA A 58 3.94 19.74 -0.24
CA ALA A 58 2.81 20.43 -0.86
C ALA A 58 2.24 19.64 -2.05
N ALA A 59 3.11 19.08 -2.91
CA ALA A 59 2.68 18.24 -4.03
C ALA A 59 1.96 16.96 -3.57
N PHE A 60 2.48 16.27 -2.54
CA PHE A 60 1.85 15.08 -1.97
C PHE A 60 0.54 15.40 -1.25
N LYS A 61 0.46 16.51 -0.51
CA LYS A 61 -0.77 16.93 0.15
C LYS A 61 -1.88 17.15 -0.87
N LYS A 62 -1.58 17.85 -1.97
CA LYS A 62 -2.54 18.05 -3.07
C LYS A 62 -2.98 16.72 -3.68
N PHE A 63 -2.02 15.82 -3.94
CA PHE A 63 -2.30 14.48 -4.44
C PHE A 63 -3.23 13.70 -3.49
N PHE A 64 -2.93 13.61 -2.20
CA PHE A 64 -3.71 12.83 -1.25
C PHE A 64 -5.13 13.37 -1.06
N VAL A 65 -5.30 14.69 -1.00
CA VAL A 65 -6.63 15.31 -0.93
C VAL A 65 -7.47 14.94 -2.16
N ALA A 66 -6.90 15.11 -3.36
CA ALA A 66 -7.59 14.77 -4.61
C ALA A 66 -7.87 13.26 -4.74
N ALA A 67 -6.89 12.43 -4.36
CA ALA A 67 -6.98 10.98 -4.36
C ALA A 67 -8.07 10.47 -3.40
N ASP A 68 -8.12 11.00 -2.18
CA ASP A 68 -9.12 10.61 -1.19
C ASP A 68 -10.52 11.09 -1.61
N GLN A 69 -10.63 12.27 -2.22
CA GLN A 69 -11.88 12.73 -2.81
C GLN A 69 -12.34 11.81 -3.96
N LEU A 70 -11.43 11.47 -4.88
CA LEU A 70 -11.72 10.58 -6.00
C LEU A 70 -12.21 9.20 -5.53
N ARG A 71 -11.64 8.64 -4.44
CA ARG A 71 -12.13 7.39 -3.84
C ARG A 71 -13.49 7.53 -3.17
N LYS A 72 -13.76 8.66 -2.50
CA LYS A 72 -15.06 8.92 -1.88
C LYS A 72 -16.17 9.02 -2.92
N ASP A 73 -15.87 9.68 -4.03
CA ASP A 73 -16.83 9.89 -5.13
C ASP A 73 -17.02 8.61 -5.96
N ASN A 74 -16.01 7.73 -5.96
CA ASN A 74 -16.02 6.47 -6.72
C ASN A 74 -15.63 5.30 -5.81
N PRO A 75 -16.50 4.91 -4.87
CA PRO A 75 -16.23 3.77 -4.01
C PRO A 75 -16.06 2.50 -4.88
N PRO A 76 -15.02 1.68 -4.64
CA PRO A 76 -14.79 0.49 -5.46
C PRO A 76 -15.94 -0.51 -5.30
N PRO A 77 -16.46 -1.08 -6.40
CA PRO A 77 -17.53 -2.09 -6.31
C PRO A 77 -16.99 -3.38 -5.68
N PRO A 78 -17.80 -4.08 -4.86
CA PRO A 78 -17.52 -5.46 -4.47
C PRO A 78 -17.98 -6.44 -5.57
N PRO A 79 -17.15 -7.41 -6.04
CA PRO A 79 -15.69 -7.51 -5.98
C PRO A 79 -14.99 -6.63 -7.04
N PRO A 80 -13.70 -6.29 -6.89
CA PRO A 80 -13.01 -5.39 -7.80
C PRO A 80 -12.91 -6.02 -9.21
N PRO A 81 -13.18 -5.24 -10.25
CA PRO A 81 -12.17 -4.29 -10.72
C PRO A 81 -12.52 -2.82 -10.48
N VAL A 82 -11.48 -2.01 -10.29
CA VAL A 82 -11.59 -0.53 -10.29
C VAL A 82 -11.97 -0.08 -11.70
N ASP A 83 -12.93 0.84 -11.83
CA ASP A 83 -13.31 1.43 -13.12
C ASP A 83 -12.06 2.00 -13.83
N PRO A 84 -11.81 1.65 -15.10
CA PRO A 84 -10.68 2.17 -15.88
C PRO A 84 -10.56 3.70 -15.87
N LYS A 85 -11.69 4.42 -15.80
CA LYS A 85 -11.71 5.90 -15.72
C LYS A 85 -11.18 6.40 -14.39
N VAL A 86 -11.54 5.74 -13.29
CA VAL A 86 -11.04 6.05 -11.95
C VAL A 86 -9.54 5.78 -11.88
N LYS A 87 -9.10 4.65 -12.45
CA LYS A 87 -7.66 4.36 -12.61
C LYS A 87 -6.94 5.46 -13.40
N ALA A 88 -7.46 5.86 -14.56
CA ALA A 88 -6.85 6.92 -15.37
C ALA A 88 -6.79 8.26 -14.64
N ALA A 89 -7.79 8.57 -13.81
CA ALA A 89 -7.78 9.76 -12.96
C ALA A 89 -6.70 9.69 -11.87
N PHE A 90 -6.49 8.54 -11.22
CA PHE A 90 -5.35 8.33 -10.32
C PHE A 90 -4.02 8.49 -11.05
N ASP A 91 -3.85 7.85 -12.20
CA ASP A 91 -2.61 7.92 -12.99
C ASP A 91 -2.31 9.37 -13.41
N LYS A 92 -3.33 10.20 -13.68
CA LYS A 92 -3.17 11.64 -13.93
C LYS A 92 -2.69 12.41 -12.70
N LEU A 93 -3.30 12.17 -11.54
CA LEU A 93 -2.90 12.82 -10.29
C LEU A 93 -1.46 12.45 -9.89
N GLU A 94 -1.04 11.21 -10.13
CA GLU A 94 0.34 10.77 -9.91
C GLU A 94 1.32 11.50 -10.83
N LYS A 95 1.00 11.62 -12.13
CA LYS A 95 1.82 12.38 -13.08
C LYS A 95 1.96 13.85 -12.69
N GLU A 96 0.86 14.51 -12.31
CA GLU A 96 0.90 15.92 -11.88
C GLU A 96 1.79 16.13 -10.64
N ARG A 97 1.71 15.21 -9.67
CA ARG A 97 2.60 15.20 -8.50
C ARG A 97 4.06 15.04 -8.94
N ASP A 98 4.34 14.02 -9.75
CA ASP A 98 5.70 13.67 -10.16
C ASP A 98 6.35 14.77 -11.01
N GLU A 99 5.59 15.45 -11.88
CA GLU A 99 6.06 16.60 -12.64
C GLU A 99 6.40 17.79 -11.72
N THR A 100 5.59 18.02 -10.69
CA THR A 100 5.85 19.08 -9.70
C THR A 100 7.13 18.78 -8.93
N VAL A 101 7.30 17.53 -8.48
CA VAL A 101 8.50 17.10 -7.76
C VAL A 101 9.74 17.16 -8.66
N ARG A 102 9.63 16.75 -9.92
CA ARG A 102 10.75 16.81 -10.89
C ARG A 102 11.29 18.22 -11.11
N LYS A 103 10.44 19.25 -11.03
CA LYS A 103 10.86 20.65 -11.19
C LYS A 103 11.69 21.18 -10.03
N VAL A 104 11.60 20.54 -8.86
CA VAL A 104 12.22 20.99 -7.61
C VAL A 104 13.46 20.15 -7.26
N LEU A 105 13.50 18.91 -7.70
CA LEU A 105 14.60 17.98 -7.43
C LEU A 105 15.63 17.97 -8.56
N SER A 106 16.89 17.70 -8.22
CA SER A 106 17.90 17.35 -9.22
C SER A 106 17.55 16.01 -9.90
N ALA A 107 18.15 15.72 -11.06
CA ALA A 107 17.90 14.45 -11.76
C ALA A 107 18.19 13.22 -10.89
N GLU A 108 19.28 13.25 -10.11
CA GLU A 108 19.65 12.16 -9.20
C GLU A 108 18.67 12.01 -8.03
N GLN A 109 18.24 13.12 -7.43
CA GLN A 109 17.23 13.13 -6.37
C GLN A 109 15.88 12.62 -6.90
N TYR A 110 15.54 12.96 -8.16
CA TYR A 110 14.30 12.54 -8.79
C TYR A 110 14.24 11.03 -9.10
N GLU A 111 15.37 10.41 -9.46
CA GLU A 111 15.38 8.94 -9.63
C GLU A 111 15.23 8.20 -8.29
N LYS A 112 15.87 8.69 -7.21
CA LYS A 112 15.63 8.17 -5.86
C LYS A 112 14.17 8.37 -5.43
N TYR A 113 13.60 9.53 -5.77
CA TYR A 113 12.20 9.84 -5.54
C TYR A 113 11.26 8.84 -6.22
N LYS A 114 11.46 8.53 -7.49
CA LYS A 114 10.61 7.57 -8.22
C LYS A 114 10.64 6.19 -7.57
N ALA A 115 11.82 5.72 -7.16
CA ALA A 115 11.97 4.45 -6.45
C ALA A 115 11.21 4.47 -5.12
N ALA A 116 11.36 5.53 -4.33
CA ALA A 116 10.66 5.70 -3.06
C ALA A 116 9.13 5.80 -3.23
N ALA A 117 8.66 6.58 -4.20
CA ALA A 117 7.24 6.76 -4.50
C ALA A 117 6.56 5.43 -4.87
N LYS A 118 7.23 4.58 -5.66
CA LYS A 118 6.73 3.25 -6.02
C LYS A 118 6.57 2.33 -4.80
N ARG A 119 7.50 2.38 -3.83
CA ARG A 119 7.40 1.59 -2.59
C ARG A 119 6.29 2.06 -1.64
N MET A 120 5.85 3.32 -1.78
CA MET A 120 4.74 3.85 -0.99
C MET A 120 3.37 3.51 -1.57
N GLN A 121 3.29 3.06 -2.82
CA GLN A 121 2.02 2.62 -3.41
C GLN A 121 1.51 1.36 -2.70
N PRO A 122 0.20 1.27 -2.43
CA PRO A 122 -0.37 0.06 -1.88
C PRO A 122 -0.20 -1.11 -2.88
N PRO A 123 0.03 -2.34 -2.39
CA PRO A 123 0.11 -3.51 -3.26
C PRO A 123 -1.21 -3.70 -4.02
N PRO A 124 -1.17 -4.28 -5.22
CA PRO A 124 -2.37 -4.53 -5.98
C PRO A 124 -3.32 -5.48 -5.23
N PRO A 125 -4.64 -5.39 -5.48
CA PRO A 125 -5.62 -6.27 -4.86
C PRO A 125 -5.26 -7.74 -5.13
N GLY A 126 -5.11 -8.53 -4.06
CA GLY A 126 -4.76 -9.97 -4.14
C GLY A 126 -3.32 -10.32 -3.76
N GLU A 127 -2.40 -9.35 -3.66
CA GLU A 127 -1.00 -9.60 -3.24
C GLU A 127 -0.71 -9.20 -1.77
N GLY A 128 -1.66 -8.57 -1.08
CA GLY A 128 -1.48 -7.95 0.26
C GLY A 128 -1.36 -8.91 1.47
N GLY A 129 -0.77 -10.09 1.32
CA GLY A 129 -0.60 -11.07 2.39
C GLY A 129 0.75 -11.06 3.11
N LYS A 130 1.75 -10.29 2.64
CA LYS A 130 3.10 -10.31 3.22
C LYS A 130 3.71 -8.90 3.27
N GLU A 131 4.19 -8.55 4.47
CA GLU A 131 5.24 -7.55 4.73
C GLU A 131 4.85 -6.06 4.71
N GLY A 132 4.12 -5.64 5.74
CA GLY A 132 4.52 -4.42 6.47
C GLY A 132 5.32 -4.82 7.70
N PRO A 133 6.32 -4.05 8.16
CA PRO A 133 6.99 -4.34 9.43
C PRO A 133 5.92 -4.41 10.54
N PRO A 134 5.98 -5.41 11.43
CA PRO A 134 5.01 -5.53 12.50
C PRO A 134 4.99 -4.22 13.32
N PRO A 135 3.81 -3.76 13.74
CA PRO A 135 3.74 -2.60 14.63
C PRO A 135 4.60 -2.88 15.88
N PRO A 136 5.33 -1.89 16.41
CA PRO A 136 6.11 -2.08 17.62
C PRO A 136 5.21 -2.61 18.73
N PRO A 137 5.69 -3.56 19.56
CA PRO A 137 4.91 -4.09 20.65
C PRO A 137 4.46 -2.93 21.56
N ARG A 138 3.16 -2.87 21.86
CA ARG A 138 2.65 -1.93 22.86
C ARG A 138 3.30 -2.29 24.20
N GLN A 139 4.04 -1.34 24.76
CA GLN A 139 4.44 -1.37 26.17
C GLN A 139 3.23 -1.06 27.06
#